data_AF-A0A662KBC6-F1
#
_entry.id   AF-A0A662KBC6-F1
#
_cell.length_a   1.000
_cell.length_b   1.000
_cell.length_c   1.000
_cell.angle_alpha   90.00
_cell.angle_beta   90.00
_cell.angle_gamma   90.00
#
_symmetry.space_group_name_H-M   'P 1'
#
loop_
_entity.id
_entity.type
_entity.pdbx_description
1 polymer ?
#
loop_
_entity_poly.entity_id
_entity_poly.type
_entity_poly.pdbx_seq_one_letter_code
_entity_poly.pdbx_strand_id
1 'polypeptide(L)'
;MMNEVSDRTGISPYRWVVLAMFMVVALLSQLLWLTFAPISSEAAKLFDVSAFDISLLSLVWPLVFVITAIPVGVFIDRRGFKTGVGTGAILMAVFAALRVFSAVPDYRFSILLLSQSGAALCQAFVFGSITKLAVSWFPEEEHGLATGLGT
;
A
#
# COMPACT_ATOMS: atom_id res chain seq x y z
N MET A 1 -6.41 10.62 43.89
CA MET A 1 -6.72 11.93 43.28
C MET A 1 -5.40 12.67 43.09
N MET A 2 -4.69 12.42 42.00
CA MET A 2 -3.54 13.23 41.57
C MET A 2 -3.19 12.83 40.13
N ASN A 3 -3.28 13.84 39.27
CA ASN A 3 -2.74 13.94 37.91
C ASN A 3 -3.61 13.48 36.74
N GLU A 4 -4.77 14.12 36.59
CA GLU A 4 -5.35 14.49 35.29
C GLU A 4 -4.45 15.52 34.57
N VAL A 5 -3.21 15.17 34.28
CA VAL A 5 -2.29 16.01 33.49
C VAL A 5 -1.86 15.24 32.26
N SER A 6 -2.77 15.08 31.30
CA SER A 6 -2.39 14.88 29.89
C SER A 6 -3.50 15.23 28.88
N ASP A 7 -4.57 15.95 29.24
CA ASP A 7 -5.65 16.24 28.28
C ASP A 7 -5.49 17.61 27.59
N ARG A 8 -4.25 17.94 27.20
CA ARG A 8 -3.89 19.24 26.58
C ARG A 8 -3.14 19.11 25.25
N THR A 9 -3.50 18.12 24.43
CA THR A 9 -3.29 18.26 22.99
C THR A 9 -4.66 18.33 22.34
N GLY A 10 -5.15 19.57 22.16
CA GLY A 10 -6.37 19.81 21.40
C GLY A 10 -6.30 19.02 20.10
N ILE A 11 -7.23 18.10 19.94
CA ILE A 11 -7.35 17.22 18.79
C ILE A 11 -7.30 18.09 17.54
N SER A 12 -6.20 18.03 16.80
CA SER A 12 -6.02 18.88 15.62
C SER A 12 -6.89 18.36 14.49
N PRO A 13 -7.67 19.21 13.81
CA PRO A 13 -8.37 18.85 12.58
C PRO A 13 -7.43 18.28 11.51
N TYR A 14 -6.13 18.57 11.61
CA TYR A 14 -5.09 18.08 10.72
C TYR A 14 -4.98 16.54 10.67
N ARG A 15 -5.50 15.80 11.66
CA ARG A 15 -5.55 14.33 11.64
C ARG A 15 -6.30 13.77 10.43
N TRP A 16 -7.36 14.46 9.99
CA TRP A 16 -8.14 14.08 8.82
C TRP A 16 -7.37 14.31 7.52
N VAL A 17 -6.50 15.32 7.48
CA VAL A 17 -5.58 15.53 6.35
C VAL A 17 -4.57 14.40 6.26
N VAL A 18 -4.00 13.97 7.41
CA VAL A 18 -3.08 12.83 7.45
C VAL A 18 -3.76 11.54 7.02
N LEU A 19 -4.98 11.29 7.49
CA LEU A 19 -5.77 10.13 7.06
C LEU A 19 -6.11 10.21 5.56
N ALA A 20 -6.51 11.36 5.05
CA ALA A 20 -6.79 11.53 3.62
C ALA A 20 -5.54 11.25 2.75
N MET A 21 -4.37 11.74 3.16
CA MET A 21 -3.11 11.42 2.47
C MET A 21 -2.81 9.91 2.49
N PHE A 22 -3.03 9.26 3.64
CA PHE A 22 -2.91 7.81 3.75
C PHE A 22 -3.87 7.08 2.80
N MET A 23 -5.14 7.48 2.79
CA MET A 23 -6.17 6.92 1.93
C MET A 23 -5.82 7.05 0.44
N VAL A 24 -5.27 8.19 0.00
CA VAL A 24 -4.81 8.35 -1.39
C VAL A 24 -3.77 7.29 -1.74
N VAL A 25 -2.78 7.07 -0.87
CA VAL A 25 -1.75 6.03 -1.10
C VAL A 25 -2.37 4.64 -1.11
N ALA A 26 -3.29 4.34 -0.18
CA ALA A 26 -4.01 3.07 -0.15
C ALA A 26 -4.83 2.84 -1.42
N LEU A 27 -5.59 3.84 -1.89
CA LEU A 27 -6.37 3.79 -3.13
C LEU A 27 -5.48 3.55 -4.35
N LEU A 28 -4.34 4.24 -4.45
CA LEU A 28 -3.38 4.04 -5.54
C LEU A 28 -2.85 2.61 -5.56
N SER A 29 -2.58 2.02 -4.38
CA SER A 29 -2.16 0.61 -4.29
C SER A 29 -3.24 -0.34 -4.82
N GLN A 30 -4.51 -0.08 -4.51
CA GLN A 30 -5.64 -0.89 -5.00
C GLN A 30 -5.81 -0.77 -6.51
N LEU A 31 -5.67 0.43 -7.06
CA LEU A 31 -5.73 0.66 -8.52
C LEU A 31 -4.61 -0.08 -9.25
N LEU A 32 -3.38 -0.09 -8.70
CA LEU A 32 -2.26 -0.84 -9.26
C LEU A 32 -2.49 -2.35 -9.23
N TRP A 33 -3.12 -2.86 -8.17
CA TRP A 33 -3.46 -4.27 -8.07
C TRP A 33 -4.52 -4.68 -9.08
N LEU A 34 -5.59 -3.90 -9.19
CA LEU A 34 -6.77 -4.24 -10.00
C LEU A 34 -6.63 -3.92 -11.49
N THR A 35 -5.54 -3.29 -11.92
CA THR A 35 -5.43 -2.74 -13.29
C THR A 35 -5.69 -3.76 -14.39
N PHE A 36 -5.26 -5.02 -14.21
CA PHE A 36 -5.37 -6.06 -15.24
C PHE A 36 -6.62 -6.94 -15.10
N ALA A 37 -7.35 -6.83 -13.99
CA ALA A 37 -8.56 -7.61 -13.78
C ALA A 37 -9.62 -7.43 -14.89
N PRO A 38 -9.94 -6.20 -15.36
CA PRO A 38 -10.97 -6.01 -16.39
C PRO A 38 -10.50 -6.28 -17.83
N ILE A 39 -9.18 -6.39 -18.07
CA ILE A 39 -8.59 -6.48 -19.42
C ILE A 39 -7.66 -7.70 -19.54
N SER A 40 -7.93 -8.75 -18.79
CA SER A 40 -7.01 -9.89 -18.65
C SER A 40 -6.77 -10.64 -19.96
N SER A 41 -7.81 -10.80 -20.78
CA SER A 41 -7.75 -11.49 -22.07
C SER A 41 -6.99 -10.68 -23.12
N GLU A 42 -7.19 -9.37 -23.13
CA GLU A 42 -6.55 -8.39 -24.00
C GLU A 42 -5.08 -8.26 -23.62
N ALA A 43 -4.77 -8.20 -22.32
CA ALA A 43 -3.41 -8.18 -21.81
C ALA A 43 -2.63 -9.45 -22.20
N ALA A 44 -3.25 -10.64 -22.07
CA ALA A 44 -2.60 -11.90 -22.48
C ALA A 44 -2.19 -11.87 -23.96
N LYS A 45 -3.08 -11.38 -24.84
CA LYS A 45 -2.80 -11.19 -26.27
C LYS A 45 -1.72 -10.13 -26.52
N LEU A 46 -1.79 -9.01 -25.80
CA LEU A 46 -0.86 -7.89 -25.97
C LEU A 46 0.57 -8.25 -25.61
N PHE A 47 0.74 -9.06 -24.57
CA PHE A 47 2.05 -9.51 -24.06
C PHE A 47 2.50 -10.86 -24.65
N ASP A 48 1.67 -11.52 -25.47
CA ASP A 48 1.90 -12.86 -26.04
C ASP A 48 2.24 -13.91 -24.95
N VAL A 49 1.46 -13.89 -23.86
CA VAL A 49 1.63 -14.76 -22.70
C VAL A 49 0.36 -15.55 -22.40
N SER A 50 0.47 -16.56 -21.54
CA SER A 50 -0.69 -17.33 -21.13
C SER A 50 -1.65 -16.52 -20.25
N ALA A 51 -2.91 -16.95 -20.17
CA ALA A 51 -3.86 -16.37 -19.22
C ALA A 51 -3.42 -16.53 -17.76
N PHE A 52 -2.65 -17.59 -17.47
CA PHE A 52 -2.06 -17.80 -16.15
C PHE A 52 -1.03 -16.74 -15.80
N ASP A 53 -0.19 -16.33 -16.76
CA ASP A 53 0.83 -15.29 -16.54
C ASP A 53 0.20 -13.94 -16.18
N ILE A 54 -0.89 -13.56 -16.84
CA ILE A 54 -1.65 -12.35 -16.46
C ILE A 54 -2.27 -12.52 -15.06
N SER A 55 -2.78 -13.71 -14.74
CA SER A 55 -3.32 -14.00 -13.40
C SER A 55 -2.25 -13.91 -12.31
N LEU A 56 -0.99 -14.27 -12.64
CA LEU A 56 0.15 -14.18 -11.73
C LEU A 56 0.40 -12.75 -11.25
N LEU A 57 0.13 -11.74 -12.10
CA LEU A 57 0.25 -10.32 -11.74
C LEU A 57 -0.69 -9.91 -10.59
N SER A 58 -1.80 -10.63 -10.40
CA SER A 58 -2.72 -10.41 -9.27
C SER A 58 -2.38 -11.33 -8.09
N LEU A 59 -1.96 -12.57 -8.36
CA LEU A 59 -1.60 -13.56 -7.33
C LEU A 59 -0.33 -13.19 -6.56
N VAL A 60 0.59 -12.44 -7.17
CA VAL A 60 1.84 -12.03 -6.51
C VAL A 60 1.60 -11.09 -5.33
N TRP A 61 0.51 -10.33 -5.32
CA TRP A 61 0.19 -9.38 -4.26
C TRP A 61 0.02 -10.03 -2.89
N PRO A 62 -0.94 -10.97 -2.70
CA PRO A 62 -1.09 -11.65 -1.42
C PRO A 62 0.15 -12.48 -1.05
N LEU A 63 0.84 -13.09 -2.02
CA LEU A 63 2.06 -13.86 -1.75
C LEU A 63 3.17 -13.00 -1.14
N VAL A 64 3.48 -11.87 -1.77
CA VAL A 64 4.49 -10.93 -1.28
C VAL A 64 4.04 -10.34 0.05
N PHE A 65 2.76 -9.98 0.19
CA PHE A 65 2.22 -9.45 1.43
C PHE A 65 2.44 -10.41 2.61
N VAL A 66 2.09 -11.70 2.47
CA VAL A 66 2.27 -12.70 3.54
C VAL A 66 3.73 -12.80 3.99
N ILE A 67 4.66 -12.85 3.04
CA ILE A 67 6.10 -12.96 3.33
C ILE A 67 6.61 -11.68 4.02
N THR A 68 6.11 -10.52 3.62
CA THR A 68 6.65 -9.21 4.00
C THR A 68 5.94 -8.57 5.19
N ALA A 69 4.75 -9.06 5.56
CA ALA A 69 3.94 -8.49 6.65
C ALA A 69 4.70 -8.43 7.98
N ILE A 70 5.37 -9.52 8.38
CA ILE A 70 6.14 -9.57 9.63
C ILE A 70 7.33 -8.60 9.62
N PRO A 71 8.29 -8.67 8.66
CA PRO A 71 9.44 -7.79 8.69
C PRO A 71 9.07 -6.31 8.55
N VAL A 72 8.05 -6.00 7.75
CA VAL A 72 7.55 -4.63 7.58
C VAL A 72 6.84 -4.15 8.85
N GLY A 73 6.06 -5.01 9.51
CA GLY A 73 5.45 -4.72 10.80
C GLY A 73 6.50 -4.32 11.85
N VAL A 74 7.57 -5.11 11.99
CA VAL A 74 8.70 -4.80 12.89
C VAL A 74 9.38 -3.48 12.52
N PHE A 75 9.52 -3.18 11.23
CA PHE A 75 10.09 -1.92 10.76
C PHE A 75 9.21 -0.72 11.14
N ILE A 76 7.91 -0.79 10.85
CA ILE A 76 6.92 0.23 11.23
C ILE A 76 6.88 0.40 12.74
N ASP A 77 7.01 -0.71 13.48
CA ASP A 77 7.03 -0.69 14.92
C ASP A 77 8.15 0.16 15.50
N ARG A 78 9.35 0.01 14.94
CA ARG A 78 10.56 0.71 15.39
C ARG A 78 10.69 2.13 14.84
N ARG A 79 10.21 2.40 13.63
CA ARG A 79 10.42 3.68 12.91
C ARG A 79 9.19 4.58 12.84
N GLY A 80 8.04 4.09 13.30
CA GLY A 80 6.76 4.79 13.28
C GLY A 80 6.05 4.74 11.93
N PHE A 81 4.74 4.99 11.97
CA PHE A 81 3.86 4.85 10.80
C PHE A 81 4.18 5.85 9.68
N LYS A 82 4.57 7.10 9.99
CA LYS A 82 4.89 8.13 8.97
C LYS A 82 6.02 7.67 8.07
N THR A 83 7.08 7.13 8.66
CA THR A 83 8.23 6.57 7.93
C THR A 83 7.82 5.33 7.13
N GLY A 84 6.96 4.48 7.71
CA GLY A 84 6.40 3.32 7.03
C GLY A 84 5.64 3.68 5.76
N VAL A 85 4.60 4.50 5.90
CA VAL A 85 3.75 4.97 4.78
C VAL A 85 4.57 5.74 3.76
N GLY A 86 5.46 6.64 4.20
CA GLY A 86 6.33 7.40 3.29
C GLY A 86 7.24 6.50 2.46
N THR A 87 7.86 5.48 3.08
CA THR A 87 8.69 4.50 2.37
C THR A 87 7.85 3.69 1.38
N GLY A 88 6.67 3.21 1.82
CA GLY A 88 5.73 2.50 0.95
C GLY A 88 5.29 3.34 -0.25
N ALA A 89 4.98 4.62 -0.04
CA ALA A 89 4.56 5.54 -1.10
C ALA A 89 5.68 5.80 -2.12
N ILE A 90 6.92 6.04 -1.66
CA ILE A 90 8.08 6.25 -2.55
C ILE A 90 8.36 5.00 -3.36
N LEU A 91 8.44 3.83 -2.70
CA LEU A 91 8.68 2.56 -3.40
C LEU A 91 7.56 2.27 -4.41
N MET A 92 6.31 2.54 -4.04
CA MET A 92 5.17 2.35 -4.93
C MET A 92 5.25 3.27 -6.15
N ALA A 93 5.63 4.53 -5.97
CA ALA A 93 5.84 5.45 -7.10
C ALA A 93 6.97 4.96 -8.02
N VAL A 94 8.08 4.45 -7.47
CA VAL A 94 9.19 3.89 -8.25
C VAL A 94 8.74 2.67 -9.05
N PHE A 95 8.04 1.72 -8.43
CA PHE A 95 7.57 0.52 -9.13
C PHE A 95 6.43 0.81 -10.12
N ALA A 96 5.55 1.75 -9.80
CA ALA A 96 4.55 2.24 -10.75
C ALA A 96 5.18 2.91 -11.97
N ALA A 97 6.26 3.68 -11.78
CA ALA A 97 7.03 4.24 -12.89
C ALA A 97 7.78 3.14 -13.67
N LEU A 98 8.36 2.16 -12.99
CA LEU A 98 9.04 1.03 -13.62
C LEU A 98 8.11 0.25 -14.56
N ARG A 99 6.83 0.15 -14.18
CA ARG A 99 5.79 -0.49 -14.99
C ARG A 99 5.64 0.10 -16.38
N VAL A 100 5.91 1.40 -16.57
CA VAL A 100 5.82 2.06 -17.89
C VAL A 100 6.81 1.45 -18.89
N PHE A 101 7.96 0.95 -18.43
CA PHE A 101 8.95 0.30 -19.27
C PHE A 101 8.53 -1.10 -19.76
N SER A 102 7.40 -1.65 -19.29
CA SER A 102 6.80 -2.86 -19.87
C SER A 102 6.34 -2.69 -21.33
N ALA A 103 6.32 -1.45 -21.83
CA ALA A 103 6.10 -1.16 -23.25
C ALA A 103 7.32 -1.43 -24.14
N VAL A 104 8.51 -1.67 -23.58
CA VAL A 104 9.77 -1.89 -24.34
C VAL A 104 9.83 -3.33 -24.90
N PRO A 105 10.13 -3.55 -26.19
CA PRO A 105 9.88 -4.80 -26.92
C PRO A 105 10.42 -6.10 -26.30
N ASP A 106 11.63 -6.08 -25.73
CA ASP A 106 12.36 -7.32 -25.43
C ASP A 106 12.04 -7.96 -24.06
N TYR A 107 11.51 -7.19 -23.10
CA TYR A 107 11.32 -7.65 -21.70
C TYR A 107 9.94 -7.31 -21.12
N ARG A 108 8.94 -7.17 -21.99
CA ARG A 108 7.61 -6.62 -21.68
C ARG A 108 6.96 -7.23 -20.44
N PHE A 109 6.83 -8.55 -20.39
CA PHE A 109 6.18 -9.25 -19.28
C PHE A 109 7.06 -9.37 -18.03
N SER A 110 8.37 -9.59 -18.17
CA SER A 110 9.28 -9.71 -17.02
C SER A 110 9.40 -8.39 -16.24
N ILE A 111 9.51 -7.26 -16.94
CA ILE A 111 9.49 -5.93 -16.32
C ILE A 111 8.15 -5.71 -15.62
N LEU A 112 7.05 -6.13 -16.26
CA LEU A 112 5.72 -5.99 -15.69
C LEU A 112 5.60 -6.79 -14.38
N LEU A 113 5.98 -8.06 -14.38
CA LEU A 113 5.96 -8.91 -13.19
C LEU A 113 6.86 -8.38 -12.08
N LEU A 114 8.06 -7.89 -12.41
CA LEU A 114 8.98 -7.27 -11.44
C LEU A 114 8.36 -6.01 -10.82
N SER A 115 7.80 -5.12 -11.64
CA SER A 115 7.13 -3.90 -11.16
C SER A 115 5.94 -4.22 -10.26
N GLN A 116 5.15 -5.24 -10.62
CA GLN A 116 3.99 -5.69 -9.88
C GLN A 116 4.39 -6.31 -8.53
N SER A 117 5.47 -7.11 -8.52
CA SER A 117 6.03 -7.71 -7.30
C SER A 117 6.58 -6.66 -6.33
N GLY A 118 7.26 -5.64 -6.87
CA GLY A 118 7.75 -4.51 -6.08
C GLY A 118 6.61 -3.65 -5.51
N ALA A 119 5.58 -3.38 -6.31
CA ALA A 119 4.38 -2.67 -5.85
C ALA A 119 3.65 -3.45 -4.74
N ALA A 120 3.58 -4.79 -4.85
CA ALA A 120 3.01 -5.65 -3.81
C ALA A 120 3.74 -5.53 -2.45
N LEU A 121 5.07 -5.43 -2.45
CA LEU A 121 5.85 -5.18 -1.23
C LEU A 121 5.43 -3.88 -0.54
N CYS A 122 5.10 -2.85 -1.32
CA CYS A 122 4.69 -1.56 -0.81
C CYS A 122 3.37 -1.63 -0.05
N GLN A 123 2.47 -2.56 -0.42
CA GLN A 123 1.17 -2.74 0.21
C GLN A 123 1.31 -3.09 1.71
N ALA A 124 2.30 -3.90 2.08
CA ALA A 124 2.57 -4.23 3.49
C ALA A 124 2.94 -2.98 4.32
N PHE A 125 3.66 -2.02 3.72
CA PHE A 125 4.02 -0.77 4.40
C PHE A 125 2.82 0.14 4.62
N VAL A 126 1.92 0.20 3.64
CA VAL A 126 0.72 1.05 3.71
C VAL A 126 -0.26 0.45 4.70
N PHE A 127 -0.76 -0.77 4.46
CA PHE A 127 -1.81 -1.36 5.30
C PHE A 127 -1.29 -1.78 6.69
N GLY A 128 -0.01 -2.14 6.83
CA GLY A 128 0.59 -2.37 8.15
C GLY A 128 0.66 -1.12 9.03
N SER A 129 0.52 0.08 8.45
CA SER A 129 0.58 1.35 9.18
C SER A 129 -0.78 1.83 9.68
N ILE A 130 -1.91 1.28 9.23
CA ILE A 130 -3.24 1.82 9.54
C ILE A 130 -3.55 1.79 11.04
N THR A 131 -3.26 0.67 11.70
CA THR A 131 -3.51 0.52 13.14
C THR A 131 -2.71 1.53 13.95
N LYS A 132 -1.45 1.77 13.57
CA LYS A 132 -0.62 2.79 14.22
C LYS A 132 -1.10 4.20 13.94
N LEU A 133 -1.54 4.48 12.71
CA LEU A 133 -2.12 5.78 12.36
C LEU A 133 -3.34 6.06 13.24
N ALA A 134 -4.29 5.13 13.31
CA ALA A 134 -5.51 5.26 14.11
C ALA A 134 -5.17 5.52 15.59
N VAL A 135 -4.35 4.66 16.20
CA VAL A 135 -3.99 4.77 17.63
C VAL A 135 -3.20 6.04 17.94
N SER A 136 -2.37 6.52 17.01
CA SER A 136 -1.48 7.67 17.28
C SER A 136 -2.09 9.03 16.97
N TRP A 137 -3.13 9.10 16.13
CA TRP A 137 -3.70 10.38 15.63
C TRP A 137 -5.18 10.58 15.93
N PHE A 138 -5.88 9.52 16.32
CA PHE A 138 -7.31 9.56 16.63
C PHE A 138 -7.56 9.16 18.09
N PRO A 139 -8.60 9.72 18.73
CA PRO A 139 -9.08 9.28 20.03
C PRO A 139 -9.72 7.89 19.89
N GLU A 140 -9.79 7.17 21.00
CA GLU A 140 -10.15 5.74 21.03
C GLU A 140 -11.52 5.47 20.38
N GLU A 141 -12.48 6.38 20.55
CA GLU A 141 -13.82 6.28 19.97
C GLU A 141 -13.83 6.37 18.44
N GLU A 142 -12.80 7.00 17.85
CA GLU A 142 -12.68 7.19 16.40
C GLU A 142 -11.71 6.19 15.75
N HIS A 143 -11.04 5.32 16.50
CA HIS A 143 -10.08 4.34 15.94
C HIS A 143 -10.72 3.44 14.90
N GLY A 144 -11.94 2.95 15.16
CA GLY A 144 -12.68 2.11 14.24
C GLY A 144 -13.04 2.86 12.95
N LEU A 145 -13.48 4.12 13.05
CA LEU A 145 -13.81 4.95 11.90
C LEU A 145 -12.56 5.27 11.06
N ALA A 146 -11.46 5.67 11.70
CA ALA A 146 -10.21 5.97 11.02
C ALA A 146 -9.64 4.74 10.31
N THR A 147 -9.68 3.57 10.96
CA THR A 147 -9.25 2.31 10.36
C THR A 147 -10.13 1.94 9.17
N GLY A 148 -11.45 1.99 9.34
CA GLY A 148 -12.41 1.63 8.27
C GLY A 148 -12.37 2.56 7.07
N LEU A 149 -12.07 3.85 7.24
CA LEU A 149 -11.85 4.78 6.13
C LEU A 149 -10.52 4.52 5.41
N GLY A 150 -9.50 4.06 6.14
CA GLY A 150 -8.16 3.81 5.60
C GLY A 150 -8.00 2.48 4.86
N THR A 151 -8.94 1.55 4.98
CA THR A 151 -8.88 0.20 4.38
C THR A 151 -9.93 0.00 3.31
#